data_AF-A0A8S1Q3R3-F1
#
_entry.id   AF-A0A8S1Q3R3-F1
#
_cell.length_a   1.000
_cell.length_b   1.000
_cell.length_c   1.000
_cell.angle_alpha   90.00
_cell.angle_beta   90.00
_cell.angle_gamma   90.00
#
_symmetry.space_group_name_H-M   'P 1'
#
loop_
_entity.id
_entity.type
_entity.pdbx_description
1 polymer ?
#
loop_
_entity_poly.entity_id
_entity_poly.type
_entity_poly.pdbx_seq_one_letter_code
_entity_poly.pdbx_strand_id
1 'polypeptide(L)'
;MNFVTKIKNQAQEKYDQIMKKKNEQYQEMNEENRGQEIQLQENKSDNENAIENQSKNEDSVPNKPQDKPKQGTISYIKSNLTIAGDYLSNKVSEAQKSVTLQLQKVDLSVKQTILKQKQSFNKWIALKIDQRISKSLKQMENKISLSVQKAVPSSCCFEFINDAVLSLWTDISNLIRFELRVTIDEPTITLSKRPDKIKWLKFWYRLRNWILYSLYPFDVEPGIQFRSPSFLFIKLLQAIPFYGIQVFTFLIIFLAIDKTEEYQVVNYILDYKNIQFFTAGLLNALIGFFSYFYCATLRPAHDYINEKDQGLKLNYCFTHGPGAETHLILSQISYFTQVILIWCAFAVLHKTKSRADFINNQLKKQESIKRGGRLTGFMIYDLICFLGTCTFTGYIYYNYYYKKDDTLYLLPYVGNLIYFSHLLYGLLSLPFVIFVVPFFVRMFTSAIPTAYDQYGNVVPCISQMKLNYEELPLESQDEIDIEEALQS
;
A
#
# COMPACT_ATOMS: atom_id res chain seq x y z
N MET A 1 30.44 -9.07 -8.85
CA MET A 1 29.43 -8.35 -9.64
C MET A 1 29.20 -8.92 -11.05
N ASN A 2 30.23 -9.19 -11.87
CA ASN A 2 30.05 -9.62 -13.28
C ASN A 2 29.17 -10.86 -13.55
N PHE A 3 29.12 -11.84 -12.63
CA PHE A 3 28.31 -13.04 -12.84
C PHE A 3 26.80 -12.78 -12.73
N VAL A 4 26.39 -11.94 -11.77
CA VAL A 4 24.98 -11.59 -11.55
C VAL A 4 24.46 -10.77 -12.73
N THR A 5 25.27 -9.83 -13.24
CA THR A 5 24.92 -9.04 -14.43
C THR A 5 24.74 -9.91 -15.66
N LYS A 6 25.60 -10.92 -15.85
CA LYS A 6 25.51 -11.86 -16.98
C LYS A 6 24.23 -12.71 -16.92
N ILE A 7 23.87 -13.21 -15.73
CA ILE A 7 22.60 -13.95 -15.53
C ILE A 7 21.40 -13.05 -15.79
N LYS A 8 21.42 -11.80 -15.28
CA LYS A 8 20.32 -10.85 -15.48
C LYS A 8 20.13 -10.53 -16.97
N ASN A 9 21.21 -10.31 -17.71
CA ASN A 9 21.15 -10.05 -19.14
C ASN A 9 20.63 -11.26 -19.94
N GLN A 10 21.08 -12.48 -19.63
CA GLN A 10 20.57 -13.69 -20.28
C GLN A 10 19.08 -13.95 -19.97
N ALA A 11 18.64 -13.68 -18.74
CA ALA A 11 17.24 -13.78 -18.38
C ALA A 11 16.37 -12.75 -19.13
N GLN A 12 16.87 -11.51 -19.24
CA GLN A 12 16.20 -10.44 -19.97
C GLN A 12 16.06 -10.76 -21.46
N GLU A 13 17.14 -11.21 -22.09
CA GLU A 13 17.15 -11.53 -23.52
C GLU A 13 16.18 -12.68 -23.84
N LYS A 14 16.11 -13.69 -22.96
CA LYS A 14 15.16 -14.80 -23.09
C LYS A 14 13.70 -14.35 -22.87
N TYR A 15 13.48 -13.41 -21.97
CA TYR A 15 12.17 -12.80 -21.75
C TYR A 15 11.71 -12.01 -22.98
N ASP A 16 12.59 -11.19 -23.56
CA ASP A 16 12.30 -10.38 -24.74
C ASP A 16 11.98 -11.27 -25.95
N GLN A 17 12.68 -12.40 -26.12
CA GLN A 17 12.36 -13.40 -27.15
C GLN A 17 10.97 -14.03 -26.97
N ILE A 18 10.58 -14.33 -25.72
CA ILE A 18 9.24 -14.89 -25.42
C ILE A 18 8.17 -13.85 -25.72
N MET A 19 8.38 -12.60 -25.32
CA MET A 19 7.43 -11.51 -25.58
C MET A 19 7.28 -11.22 -27.07
N LYS A 20 8.38 -11.25 -27.83
CA LYS A 20 8.35 -11.10 -29.29
C LYS A 20 7.50 -12.20 -29.95
N LYS A 21 7.73 -13.47 -29.62
CA LYS A 21 6.92 -14.60 -30.14
C LYS A 21 5.45 -14.50 -29.76
N LYS A 22 5.15 -14.01 -28.55
CA LYS A 22 3.78 -13.83 -28.10
C LYS A 22 3.07 -12.73 -28.88
N ASN A 23 3.76 -11.63 -29.18
CA ASN A 23 3.24 -10.55 -30.02
C ASN A 23 3.02 -11.01 -31.46
N GLU A 24 3.94 -11.79 -32.03
CA GLU A 24 3.78 -12.41 -33.36
C GLU A 24 2.53 -13.31 -33.39
N GLN A 25 2.34 -14.17 -32.39
CA GLN A 25 1.12 -15.00 -32.28
C GLN A 25 -0.17 -14.17 -32.12
N TYR A 26 -0.14 -13.05 -31.40
CA TYR A 26 -1.29 -12.15 -31.31
C TYR A 26 -1.60 -11.47 -32.63
N GLN A 27 -0.57 -11.11 -33.42
CA GLN A 27 -0.75 -10.55 -34.75
C GLN A 27 -1.34 -11.58 -35.71
N GLU A 28 -0.81 -12.81 -35.73
CA GLU A 28 -1.36 -13.91 -36.54
C GLU A 28 -2.84 -14.17 -36.21
N MET A 29 -3.19 -14.22 -34.93
CA MET A 29 -4.58 -14.44 -34.49
C MET A 29 -5.51 -13.27 -34.88
N ASN A 30 -5.00 -12.04 -34.85
CA ASN A 30 -5.77 -10.87 -35.29
C ASN A 30 -5.93 -10.84 -36.82
N GLU A 31 -4.92 -11.23 -37.59
CA GLU A 31 -5.01 -11.37 -39.04
C GLU A 31 -6.00 -12.47 -39.43
N GLU A 32 -5.99 -13.61 -38.72
CA GLU A 32 -6.94 -14.70 -38.93
C GLU A 32 -8.38 -14.27 -38.62
N ASN A 33 -8.60 -13.58 -37.50
CA ASN A 33 -9.91 -13.01 -37.15
C ASN A 33 -10.38 -11.99 -38.20
N ARG A 34 -9.48 -11.12 -38.68
CA ARG A 34 -9.80 -10.15 -39.73
C ARG A 34 -10.13 -10.83 -41.06
N GLY A 35 -9.44 -11.92 -41.40
CA GLY A 35 -9.76 -12.76 -42.56
C GLY A 35 -11.15 -13.39 -42.45
N GLN A 36 -11.51 -13.88 -41.26
CA GLN A 36 -12.86 -14.41 -41.00
C GLN A 36 -13.94 -13.33 -41.10
N GLU A 37 -13.71 -12.12 -40.59
CA GLU A 37 -14.64 -11.00 -40.72
C GLU A 37 -14.88 -10.60 -42.19
N ILE A 38 -13.82 -10.57 -43.01
CA ILE A 38 -13.92 -10.28 -44.44
C ILE A 38 -14.74 -11.36 -45.15
N GLN A 39 -14.46 -12.64 -44.89
CA GLN A 39 -15.27 -13.74 -45.45
C GLN A 39 -16.74 -13.66 -45.01
N LEU A 40 -17.01 -13.23 -43.77
CA LEU A 40 -18.37 -13.05 -43.28
C LEU A 40 -19.09 -11.90 -43.99
N GLN A 41 -18.36 -10.81 -44.30
CA GLN A 41 -18.89 -9.67 -45.07
C GLN A 41 -19.15 -10.03 -46.53
N GLU A 42 -18.25 -10.77 -47.19
CA GLU A 42 -18.44 -11.24 -48.57
C GLU A 42 -19.68 -12.14 -48.67
N ASN A 43 -19.81 -13.13 -47.77
CA ASN A 43 -20.99 -13.99 -47.72
C ASN A 43 -22.29 -13.21 -47.45
N LYS A 44 -22.23 -12.09 -46.71
CA LYS A 44 -23.37 -11.23 -46.45
C LYS A 44 -23.77 -10.40 -47.68
N SER A 45 -22.78 -9.86 -48.39
CA SER A 45 -22.94 -9.18 -49.69
C SER A 45 -23.58 -10.10 -50.73
N ASP A 46 -23.10 -11.34 -50.85
CA ASP A 46 -23.64 -12.31 -51.82
C ASP A 46 -25.10 -12.67 -51.50
N ASN A 47 -25.45 -12.76 -50.22
CA ASN A 47 -26.84 -12.95 -49.78
C ASN A 47 -27.73 -11.73 -50.06
N GLU A 48 -27.25 -10.51 -49.80
CA GLU A 48 -28.01 -9.29 -50.08
C GLU A 48 -28.26 -9.11 -51.59
N ASN A 49 -27.27 -9.42 -52.43
CA ASN A 49 -27.41 -9.44 -53.90
C ASN A 49 -28.38 -10.53 -54.38
N ALA A 50 -28.44 -11.69 -53.72
CA ALA A 50 -29.42 -12.73 -54.04
C ALA A 50 -30.85 -12.29 -53.69
N ILE A 51 -31.04 -11.56 -52.59
CA ILE A 51 -32.34 -11.03 -52.15
C ILE A 51 -32.80 -9.87 -53.05
N GLU A 52 -31.91 -8.97 -53.47
CA GLU A 52 -32.27 -7.85 -54.37
C GLU A 52 -32.69 -8.35 -55.76
N ASN A 53 -32.10 -9.44 -56.24
CA ASN A 53 -32.52 -10.09 -57.50
C ASN A 53 -33.88 -10.81 -57.38
N GLN A 54 -34.32 -11.21 -56.19
CA GLN A 54 -35.67 -11.71 -55.96
C GLN A 54 -36.71 -10.57 -55.84
N SER A 55 -36.33 -9.42 -55.27
CA SER A 55 -37.23 -8.28 -55.08
C SER A 55 -37.58 -7.52 -56.38
N LYS A 56 -36.82 -7.68 -57.47
CA LYS A 56 -37.09 -6.99 -58.76
C LYS A 56 -38.12 -7.70 -59.66
N ASN A 57 -38.74 -8.80 -59.21
CA ASN A 57 -39.73 -9.55 -59.99
C ASN A 57 -41.18 -9.46 -59.47
N GLU A 58 -41.48 -8.63 -58.47
CA GLU A 58 -42.82 -8.50 -57.89
C GLU A 58 -43.38 -7.07 -58.01
N ASP A 59 -43.61 -6.61 -59.24
CA ASP A 59 -44.49 -5.46 -59.50
C ASP A 59 -45.21 -5.63 -60.85
N SER A 60 -46.30 -6.40 -60.86
CA SER A 60 -47.32 -6.30 -61.91
C SER A 60 -48.68 -6.86 -61.48
N VAL A 61 -49.61 -5.94 -61.18
CA VAL A 61 -51.08 -6.07 -61.18
C VAL A 61 -51.55 -6.22 -62.65
N PRO A 62 -52.55 -7.06 -63.07
CA PRO A 62 -53.97 -6.61 -63.06
C PRO A 62 -55.15 -7.63 -63.18
N ASN A 63 -56.33 -7.08 -62.84
CA ASN A 63 -57.73 -7.32 -63.24
C ASN A 63 -58.16 -8.46 -64.20
N LYS A 64 -59.20 -9.19 -63.74
CA LYS A 64 -60.50 -9.63 -64.33
C LYS A 64 -60.64 -10.06 -65.83
N PRO A 65 -61.63 -10.91 -66.16
CA PRO A 65 -61.40 -12.17 -66.87
C PRO A 65 -62.01 -12.21 -68.28
N GLN A 66 -61.35 -12.89 -69.21
CA GLN A 66 -61.98 -13.35 -70.45
C GLN A 66 -61.38 -14.67 -70.95
N ASP A 67 -62.32 -15.60 -71.16
CA ASP A 67 -62.38 -16.78 -72.02
C ASP A 67 -61.20 -17.74 -72.23
N LYS A 68 -61.60 -19.02 -72.09
CA LYS A 68 -60.83 -20.27 -72.23
C LYS A 68 -60.03 -20.31 -73.53
N PRO A 69 -58.83 -20.90 -73.47
CA PRO A 69 -58.73 -22.26 -74.03
C PRO A 69 -58.09 -23.26 -73.06
N LYS A 70 -58.48 -24.52 -73.25
CA LYS A 70 -57.89 -25.71 -72.62
C LYS A 70 -56.44 -25.87 -73.12
N GLN A 71 -55.45 -25.54 -72.28
CA GLN A 71 -54.03 -25.86 -72.39
C GLN A 71 -53.38 -25.30 -71.11
N GLY A 72 -52.56 -25.95 -70.30
CA GLY A 72 -52.12 -27.33 -70.21
C GLY A 72 -51.57 -27.50 -68.78
N THR A 73 -51.42 -28.74 -68.35
CA THR A 73 -51.00 -29.25 -67.04
C THR A 73 -49.73 -28.61 -66.44
N ILE A 74 -49.05 -27.70 -67.14
CA ILE A 74 -47.72 -27.16 -66.82
C ILE A 74 -47.76 -25.99 -65.80
N SER A 75 -48.80 -25.13 -65.79
CA SER A 75 -48.86 -23.96 -64.89
C SER A 75 -49.07 -24.35 -63.41
N TYR A 76 -49.97 -25.31 -63.16
CA TYR A 76 -50.22 -25.87 -61.82
C TYR A 76 -49.03 -26.66 -61.28
N ILE A 77 -48.25 -27.30 -62.16
CA ILE A 77 -46.98 -27.94 -61.80
C ILE A 77 -45.96 -26.87 -61.36
N LYS A 78 -45.93 -25.70 -62.02
CA LYS A 78 -44.98 -24.64 -61.71
C LYS A 78 -45.22 -24.00 -60.34
N SER A 79 -46.47 -23.71 -59.97
CA SER A 79 -46.81 -23.15 -58.64
C SER A 79 -46.59 -24.14 -57.49
N ASN A 80 -46.85 -25.43 -57.72
CA ASN A 80 -46.56 -26.46 -56.72
C ASN A 80 -45.05 -26.70 -56.59
N LEU A 81 -44.28 -26.53 -57.68
CA LEU A 81 -42.82 -26.59 -57.63
C LEU A 81 -42.20 -25.43 -56.84
N THR A 82 -42.72 -24.21 -56.97
CA THR A 82 -42.21 -23.05 -56.21
C THR A 82 -42.52 -23.17 -54.73
N ILE A 83 -43.74 -23.59 -54.36
CA ILE A 83 -44.10 -23.84 -52.94
C ILE A 83 -43.23 -24.95 -52.33
N ALA A 84 -42.99 -26.04 -53.08
CA ALA A 84 -42.09 -27.10 -52.64
C ALA A 84 -40.64 -26.61 -52.53
N GLY A 85 -40.19 -25.74 -53.44
CA GLY A 85 -38.88 -25.10 -53.41
C GLY A 85 -38.68 -24.19 -52.19
N ASP A 86 -39.65 -23.34 -51.87
CA ASP A 86 -39.60 -22.45 -50.71
C ASP A 86 -39.64 -23.23 -49.38
N TYR A 87 -40.42 -24.31 -49.32
CA TYR A 87 -40.44 -25.21 -48.18
C TYR A 87 -39.08 -25.88 -47.96
N LEU A 88 -38.46 -26.39 -49.04
CA LEU A 88 -37.12 -26.97 -49.01
C LEU A 88 -36.06 -25.94 -48.62
N SER A 89 -36.11 -24.73 -49.19
CA SER A 89 -35.19 -23.63 -48.87
C SER A 89 -35.28 -23.24 -47.39
N ASN A 90 -36.49 -23.09 -46.86
CA ASN A 90 -36.71 -22.79 -45.44
C ASN A 90 -36.19 -23.92 -44.53
N LYS A 91 -36.40 -25.19 -44.90
CA LYS A 91 -35.86 -26.34 -44.14
C LYS A 91 -34.34 -26.40 -44.18
N VAL A 92 -33.72 -26.10 -45.32
CA VAL A 92 -32.26 -26.02 -45.45
C VAL A 92 -31.71 -24.87 -44.61
N SER A 93 -32.33 -23.69 -44.64
CA SER A 93 -31.94 -22.53 -43.83
C SER A 93 -32.07 -22.82 -42.32
N GLU A 94 -33.16 -23.48 -41.90
CA GLU A 94 -33.36 -23.90 -40.51
C GLU A 94 -32.30 -24.93 -40.07
N ALA A 95 -31.99 -25.91 -40.92
CA ALA A 95 -30.92 -26.87 -40.67
C ALA A 95 -29.55 -26.18 -40.56
N GLN A 96 -29.23 -25.25 -41.45
CA GLN A 96 -27.98 -24.49 -41.43
C GLN A 96 -27.84 -23.62 -40.17
N LYS A 97 -28.93 -22.96 -39.75
CA LYS A 97 -28.97 -22.22 -38.48
C LYS A 97 -28.76 -23.14 -37.27
N SER A 98 -29.33 -24.34 -37.28
CA SER A 98 -29.15 -25.30 -36.19
C SER A 98 -27.70 -25.79 -36.09
N VAL A 99 -27.04 -26.04 -37.22
CA VAL A 99 -25.64 -26.49 -37.30
C VAL A 99 -24.68 -25.38 -36.85
N THR A 100 -24.89 -24.14 -37.29
CA THR A 100 -24.06 -22.99 -36.87
C THR A 100 -24.15 -22.73 -35.36
N LEU A 101 -25.35 -22.83 -34.79
CA LEU A 101 -25.55 -22.67 -33.34
C LEU A 101 -24.91 -23.82 -32.54
N GLN A 102 -24.94 -25.05 -33.04
CA GLN A 102 -24.22 -26.18 -32.44
C GLN A 102 -22.69 -25.98 -32.51
N LEU A 103 -22.17 -25.53 -33.65
CA LEU A 103 -20.74 -25.19 -33.81
C LEU A 103 -20.29 -24.12 -32.81
N GLN A 104 -21.06 -23.04 -32.63
CA GLN A 104 -20.76 -22.00 -31.63
C GLN A 104 -20.74 -22.55 -30.19
N LYS A 105 -21.66 -23.46 -29.84
CA LYS A 105 -21.68 -24.11 -28.53
C LYS A 105 -20.46 -25.00 -28.31
N VAL A 106 -20.03 -25.74 -29.34
CA VAL A 106 -18.83 -26.57 -29.29
C VAL A 106 -17.59 -25.69 -29.12
N ASP A 107 -17.47 -24.60 -29.87
CA ASP A 107 -16.33 -23.68 -29.76
C ASP A 107 -16.23 -23.05 -28.35
N LEU A 108 -17.34 -22.57 -27.79
CA LEU A 108 -17.38 -22.06 -26.41
C LEU A 108 -16.97 -23.13 -25.39
N SER A 109 -17.43 -24.37 -25.57
CA SER A 109 -17.07 -25.50 -24.70
C SER A 109 -15.58 -25.87 -24.79
N VAL A 110 -15.02 -25.89 -26.00
CA VAL A 110 -13.60 -26.13 -26.25
C VAL A 110 -12.76 -25.01 -25.62
N LYS A 111 -13.14 -23.74 -25.84
CA LYS A 111 -12.48 -22.58 -25.25
C LYS A 111 -12.49 -22.62 -23.72
N GLN A 112 -13.62 -22.96 -23.11
CA GLN A 112 -13.71 -23.13 -21.65
C GLN A 112 -12.84 -24.28 -21.14
N THR A 113 -12.77 -25.39 -21.87
CA THR A 113 -11.93 -26.54 -21.51
C THR A 113 -10.44 -26.22 -21.61
N ILE A 114 -10.02 -25.51 -22.66
CA ILE A 114 -8.64 -25.01 -22.83
C ILE A 114 -8.29 -24.04 -21.70
N LEU A 115 -9.18 -23.11 -21.35
CA LEU A 115 -8.96 -22.19 -20.24
C LEU A 115 -8.81 -22.92 -18.89
N LYS A 116 -9.65 -23.91 -18.62
CA LYS A 116 -9.54 -24.76 -17.42
C LYS A 116 -8.23 -25.54 -17.38
N GLN A 117 -7.81 -26.14 -18.50
CA GLN A 117 -6.53 -26.86 -18.60
C GLN A 117 -5.34 -25.91 -18.46
N LYS A 118 -5.40 -24.70 -19.02
CA LYS A 118 -4.36 -23.67 -18.86
C LYS A 118 -4.25 -23.24 -17.39
N GLN A 119 -5.36 -23.04 -16.70
CA GLN A 119 -5.37 -22.70 -15.27
C GLN A 119 -4.80 -23.83 -14.40
N SER A 120 -5.18 -25.09 -14.66
CA SER A 120 -4.63 -26.23 -13.91
C SER A 120 -3.14 -26.43 -14.17
N PHE A 121 -2.69 -26.23 -15.41
CA PHE A 121 -1.28 -26.28 -15.79
C PHE A 121 -0.46 -25.16 -15.14
N ASN A 122 -0.96 -23.92 -15.17
CA ASN A 122 -0.32 -22.78 -14.49
C ASN A 122 -0.18 -23.04 -12.99
N LYS A 123 -1.24 -23.55 -12.34
CA LYS A 123 -1.20 -23.92 -10.92
C LYS A 123 -0.19 -25.04 -10.65
N TRP A 124 -0.10 -26.03 -11.53
CA TRP A 124 0.89 -27.10 -11.40
C TRP A 124 2.33 -26.58 -11.56
N ILE A 125 2.59 -25.70 -12.52
CA ILE A 125 3.88 -25.02 -12.69
C ILE A 125 4.22 -24.24 -11.42
N ALA A 126 3.28 -23.44 -10.91
CA ALA A 126 3.46 -22.63 -9.70
C ALA A 126 3.90 -23.50 -8.52
N LEU A 127 3.20 -24.63 -8.30
CA LEU A 127 3.53 -25.59 -7.25
C LEU A 127 4.92 -26.23 -7.44
N LYS A 128 5.33 -26.53 -8.68
CA LYS A 128 6.66 -27.08 -8.97
C LYS A 128 7.78 -26.08 -8.73
N ILE A 129 7.56 -24.81 -9.08
CA ILE A 129 8.50 -23.73 -8.80
C ILE A 129 8.62 -23.53 -7.28
N ASP A 130 7.49 -23.43 -6.56
CA ASP A 130 7.48 -23.28 -5.09
C ASP A 130 8.20 -24.44 -4.39
N GLN A 131 7.99 -25.69 -4.84
CA GLN A 131 8.69 -26.86 -4.32
C GLN A 131 10.22 -26.76 -4.52
N ARG A 132 10.66 -26.34 -5.71
CA ARG A 132 12.10 -26.23 -6.04
C ARG A 132 12.78 -25.10 -5.27
N ILE A 133 12.12 -23.96 -5.14
CA ILE A 133 12.60 -22.81 -4.37
C ILE A 133 12.64 -23.15 -2.89
N SER A 134 11.60 -23.79 -2.36
CA SER A 134 11.57 -24.26 -0.97
C SER A 134 12.71 -25.22 -0.65
N LYS A 135 13.04 -26.14 -1.56
CA LYS A 135 14.22 -27.01 -1.42
C LYS A 135 15.53 -26.23 -1.42
N SER A 136 15.65 -25.21 -2.27
CA SER A 136 16.84 -24.37 -2.38
C SER A 136 17.02 -23.47 -1.14
N LEU A 137 15.93 -22.91 -0.61
CA LEU A 137 15.92 -22.12 0.62
C LEU A 137 16.36 -22.96 1.83
N LYS A 138 15.86 -24.19 1.99
CA LYS A 138 16.32 -25.11 3.05
C LYS A 138 17.81 -25.44 2.95
N GLN A 139 18.36 -25.57 1.74
CA GLN A 139 19.80 -25.81 1.57
C GLN A 139 20.64 -24.59 1.95
N MET A 140 20.13 -23.37 1.72
CA MET A 140 20.80 -22.14 2.13
C MET A 140 20.75 -21.94 3.65
N GLU A 141 19.66 -22.31 4.31
CA GLU A 141 19.53 -22.30 5.78
C GLU A 141 20.71 -23.01 6.47
N ASN A 142 20.98 -24.25 6.06
CA ASN A 142 22.09 -25.04 6.61
C ASN A 142 23.44 -24.38 6.35
N LYS A 143 23.64 -23.79 5.16
CA LYS A 143 24.89 -23.07 4.84
C LYS A 143 25.06 -21.81 5.67
N ILE A 144 23.99 -21.09 5.93
CA ILE A 144 23.99 -19.88 6.76
C ILE A 144 24.31 -20.24 8.21
N SER A 145 23.65 -21.24 8.78
CA SER A 145 23.93 -21.70 10.15
C SER A 145 25.40 -22.14 10.31
N LEU A 146 25.94 -22.91 9.34
CA LEU A 146 27.36 -23.27 9.33
C LEU A 146 28.29 -22.06 9.17
N SER A 147 27.87 -21.02 8.45
CA SER A 147 28.66 -19.80 8.27
C SER A 147 28.66 -18.94 9.53
N VAL A 148 27.53 -18.84 10.23
CA VAL A 148 27.40 -18.18 11.53
C VAL A 148 28.26 -18.90 12.58
N GLN A 149 28.20 -20.23 12.61
CA GLN A 149 29.03 -21.05 13.52
C GLN A 149 30.53 -20.81 13.31
N LYS A 150 30.96 -20.62 12.06
CA LYS A 150 32.36 -20.29 11.75
C LYS A 150 32.74 -18.86 12.13
N ALA A 151 31.81 -17.91 12.00
CA ALA A 151 32.07 -16.49 12.27
C ALA A 151 32.04 -16.13 13.76
N VAL A 152 31.26 -16.85 14.56
CA VAL A 152 31.08 -16.61 15.99
C VAL A 152 31.50 -17.86 16.77
N PRO A 153 32.80 -18.01 17.09
CA PRO A 153 33.30 -19.19 17.79
C PRO A 153 32.94 -19.21 19.29
N SER A 154 32.53 -18.09 19.89
CA SER A 154 32.13 -18.05 21.29
C SER A 154 30.76 -18.67 21.52
N SER A 155 30.67 -19.69 22.36
CA SER A 155 29.42 -20.40 22.68
C SER A 155 28.33 -19.45 23.23
N CYS A 156 28.72 -18.47 24.04
CA CYS A 156 27.78 -17.53 24.67
C CYS A 156 27.02 -16.66 23.66
N CYS A 157 27.67 -16.17 22.61
CA CYS A 157 27.01 -15.34 21.60
C CYS A 157 26.44 -16.17 20.43
N PHE A 158 26.97 -17.38 20.23
CA PHE A 158 26.55 -18.25 19.13
C PHE A 158 25.06 -18.56 19.18
N GLU A 159 24.51 -18.95 20.33
CA GLU A 159 23.09 -19.31 20.45
C GLU A 159 22.19 -18.11 20.10
N PHE A 160 22.45 -16.94 20.69
CA PHE A 160 21.68 -15.73 20.41
C PHE A 160 21.74 -15.30 18.95
N ILE A 161 22.95 -15.28 18.36
CA ILE A 161 23.14 -14.87 16.97
C ILE A 161 22.53 -15.91 16.02
N ASN A 162 22.70 -17.20 16.29
CA ASN A 162 22.13 -18.27 15.48
C ASN A 162 20.60 -18.23 15.53
N ASP A 163 19.98 -18.02 16.69
CA ASP A 163 18.53 -17.86 16.81
C ASP A 163 18.02 -16.62 16.08
N ALA A 164 18.73 -15.50 16.22
CA ALA A 164 18.40 -14.27 15.49
C ALA A 164 18.47 -14.47 13.98
N VAL A 165 19.51 -15.16 13.49
CA VAL A 165 19.73 -15.45 12.07
C VAL A 165 18.74 -16.49 11.54
N LEU A 166 18.41 -17.54 12.29
CA LEU A 166 17.43 -18.55 11.87
C LEU A 166 16.01 -17.99 11.84
N SER A 167 15.65 -17.18 12.83
CA SER A 167 14.38 -16.45 12.80
C SER A 167 14.34 -15.49 11.62
N LEU A 168 15.41 -14.73 11.38
CA LEU A 168 15.54 -13.86 10.21
C LEU A 168 15.41 -14.64 8.90
N TRP A 169 16.07 -15.79 8.79
CA TRP A 169 16.04 -16.62 7.60
C TRP A 169 14.64 -17.13 7.30
N THR A 170 13.89 -17.51 8.34
CA THR A 170 12.51 -17.94 8.22
C THR A 170 11.64 -16.82 7.63
N ASP A 171 11.80 -15.59 8.11
CA ASP A 171 11.09 -14.42 7.60
C ASP A 171 11.45 -14.14 6.14
N ILE A 172 12.74 -14.13 5.80
CA ILE A 172 13.22 -13.95 4.42
C ILE A 172 12.67 -15.03 3.49
N SER A 173 12.68 -16.30 3.92
CA SER A 173 12.15 -17.42 3.16
C SER A 173 10.65 -17.27 2.89
N ASN A 174 9.87 -16.92 3.91
CA ASN A 174 8.43 -16.68 3.77
C ASN A 174 8.15 -15.52 2.81
N LEU A 175 8.96 -14.49 2.89
CA LEU A 175 8.87 -13.31 2.05
C LEU A 175 9.15 -13.59 0.58
N ILE A 176 10.21 -14.34 0.28
CA ILE A 176 10.54 -14.77 -1.07
C ILE A 176 9.42 -15.64 -1.65
N ARG A 177 8.87 -16.55 -0.85
CA ARG A 177 7.71 -17.37 -1.26
C ARG A 177 6.48 -16.52 -1.53
N PHE A 178 6.23 -15.52 -0.69
CA PHE A 178 5.12 -14.59 -0.86
C PHE A 178 5.26 -13.81 -2.16
N GLU A 179 6.42 -13.15 -2.39
CA GLU A 179 6.68 -12.40 -3.62
C GLU A 179 6.51 -13.27 -4.86
N LEU A 180 7.07 -14.49 -4.84
CA LEU A 180 6.94 -15.43 -5.95
C LEU A 180 5.48 -15.80 -6.25
N ARG A 181 4.66 -16.05 -5.22
CA ARG A 181 3.24 -16.37 -5.41
C ARG A 181 2.49 -15.19 -6.00
N VAL A 182 2.75 -13.98 -5.51
CA VAL A 182 2.13 -12.78 -6.08
C VAL A 182 2.54 -12.56 -7.54
N THR A 183 3.80 -12.86 -7.89
CA THR A 183 4.26 -12.82 -9.28
C THR A 183 3.54 -13.82 -10.18
N ILE A 184 3.25 -15.02 -9.67
CA ILE A 184 2.66 -16.10 -10.48
C ILE A 184 1.14 -15.92 -10.63
N ASP A 185 0.46 -15.54 -9.55
CA ASP A 185 -1.00 -15.49 -9.52
C ASP A 185 -1.55 -14.16 -10.09
N GLU A 186 -0.72 -13.12 -10.22
CA GLU A 186 -1.12 -11.76 -10.64
C GLU A 186 -2.47 -11.31 -10.01
N PRO A 187 -2.59 -11.32 -8.68
CA PRO A 187 -3.86 -11.04 -8.03
C PRO A 187 -4.38 -9.64 -8.40
N THR A 188 -5.61 -9.57 -8.87
CA THR A 188 -6.33 -8.32 -9.13
C THR A 188 -7.02 -7.88 -7.84
N ILE A 189 -6.66 -6.71 -7.30
CA ILE A 189 -7.42 -6.08 -6.22
C ILE A 189 -8.45 -5.16 -6.85
N THR A 190 -9.72 -5.39 -6.55
CA THR A 190 -10.77 -4.42 -6.81
C THR A 190 -10.81 -3.41 -5.68
N LEU A 191 -10.50 -2.15 -5.99
CA LEU A 191 -10.59 -1.03 -5.08
C LEU A 191 -11.83 -0.23 -5.41
N SER A 192 -12.66 -0.02 -4.39
CA SER A 192 -13.81 0.86 -4.50
C SER A 192 -13.36 2.31 -4.34
N LYS A 193 -13.80 3.19 -5.27
CA LYS A 193 -13.69 4.64 -5.05
C LYS A 193 -14.61 5.02 -3.88
N ARG A 194 -14.07 5.62 -2.81
CA ARG A 194 -14.90 6.05 -1.67
C ARG A 194 -15.93 7.08 -2.14
N PRO A 195 -17.22 6.91 -1.81
CA PRO A 195 -18.25 7.84 -2.25
C PRO A 195 -18.20 9.14 -1.44
N ASP A 196 -18.14 10.28 -2.12
CA ASP A 196 -18.20 11.62 -1.53
C ASP A 196 -19.65 11.96 -1.10
N LYS A 197 -20.25 11.21 -0.17
CA LYS A 197 -21.67 11.36 0.18
C LYS A 197 -22.00 12.69 0.91
N ILE A 198 -21.03 13.28 1.62
CA ILE A 198 -21.28 14.46 2.48
C ILE A 198 -20.39 15.65 2.07
N LYS A 199 -21.02 16.74 1.59
CA LYS A 199 -20.33 17.91 1.01
C LYS A 199 -19.30 18.56 1.96
N TRP A 200 -19.59 18.69 3.25
CA TRP A 200 -18.66 19.34 4.20
C TRP A 200 -17.51 18.41 4.64
N LEU A 201 -17.73 17.09 4.67
CA LEU A 201 -16.67 16.11 4.92
C LEU A 201 -15.72 15.96 3.72
N LYS A 202 -16.14 16.39 2.52
CA LYS A 202 -15.30 16.36 1.31
C LYS A 202 -13.98 17.10 1.49
N PHE A 203 -13.98 18.24 2.20
CA PHE A 203 -12.74 18.97 2.51
C PHE A 203 -11.80 18.14 3.39
N TRP A 204 -12.33 17.54 4.46
CA TRP A 204 -11.57 16.69 5.37
C TRP A 204 -11.02 15.43 4.69
N TYR A 205 -11.80 14.79 3.81
CA TYR A 205 -11.32 13.65 3.04
C TYR A 205 -10.24 14.04 2.03
N ARG A 206 -10.39 15.18 1.33
CA ARG A 206 -9.35 15.70 0.44
C ARG A 206 -8.06 16.01 1.19
N LEU A 207 -8.17 16.68 2.34
CA LEU A 207 -7.01 16.99 3.19
C LEU A 207 -6.34 15.71 3.69
N ARG A 208 -7.13 14.76 4.22
CA ARG A 208 -6.64 13.44 4.64
C ARG A 208 -5.90 12.73 3.51
N ASN A 209 -6.52 12.62 2.34
CA ASN A 209 -5.94 11.93 1.19
C ASN A 209 -4.66 12.64 0.72
N TRP A 210 -4.65 13.98 0.70
CA TRP A 210 -3.45 14.75 0.38
C TRP A 210 -2.31 14.53 1.38
N ILE A 211 -2.58 14.50 2.69
CA ILE A 211 -1.57 14.21 3.73
C ILE A 211 -1.02 12.79 3.54
N LEU A 212 -1.90 11.81 3.41
CA LEU A 212 -1.52 10.40 3.32
C LEU A 212 -0.75 10.08 2.04
N TYR A 213 -1.21 10.61 0.90
CA TYR A 213 -0.53 10.43 -0.38
C TYR A 213 0.80 11.18 -0.44
N SER A 214 0.90 12.36 0.19
CA SER A 214 2.18 13.08 0.27
C SER A 214 3.20 12.32 1.14
N LEU A 215 2.77 11.69 2.23
CA LEU A 215 3.65 10.96 3.15
C LEU A 215 4.00 9.53 2.70
N TYR A 216 3.04 8.80 2.12
CA TYR A 216 3.22 7.41 1.73
C TYR A 216 2.53 7.13 0.38
N PRO A 217 3.04 7.68 -0.74
CA PRO A 217 2.49 7.43 -2.06
C PRO A 217 2.79 5.99 -2.50
N PHE A 218 1.81 5.36 -3.15
CA PHE A 218 1.96 4.00 -3.69
C PHE A 218 2.75 3.95 -5.01
N ASP A 219 2.58 4.96 -5.87
CA ASP A 219 3.04 4.98 -7.26
C ASP A 219 4.25 5.89 -7.50
N VAL A 220 4.78 6.54 -6.45
CA VAL A 220 5.89 7.49 -6.56
C VAL A 220 7.17 6.88 -5.99
N GLU A 221 8.24 6.90 -6.77
CA GLU A 221 9.56 6.48 -6.30
C GLU A 221 10.05 7.39 -5.16
N PRO A 222 10.72 6.87 -4.12
CA PRO A 222 11.16 7.67 -2.97
C PRO A 222 11.98 8.91 -3.36
N GLY A 223 12.83 8.81 -4.38
CA GLY A 223 13.65 9.93 -4.86
C GLY A 223 12.82 11.09 -5.44
N ILE A 224 11.69 10.77 -6.10
CA ILE A 224 10.74 11.78 -6.60
C ILE A 224 9.93 12.35 -5.44
N GLN A 225 9.53 11.50 -4.48
CA GLN A 225 8.81 11.91 -3.28
C GLN A 225 9.58 12.96 -2.47
N PHE A 226 10.88 12.78 -2.25
CA PHE A 226 11.74 13.73 -1.53
C PHE A 226 11.81 15.12 -2.18
N ARG A 227 11.53 15.22 -3.49
CA ARG A 227 11.51 16.49 -4.23
C ARG A 227 10.13 17.14 -4.23
N SER A 228 9.09 16.43 -3.80
CA SER A 228 7.74 16.99 -3.78
C SER A 228 7.61 18.03 -2.66
N PRO A 229 7.10 19.25 -2.94
CA PRO A 229 7.02 20.31 -1.96
C PRO A 229 6.05 19.97 -0.81
N SER A 230 5.00 19.20 -1.07
CA SER A 230 4.05 18.76 -0.04
C SER A 230 4.68 17.83 0.98
N PHE A 231 5.48 16.85 0.53
CA PHE A 231 6.23 15.97 1.42
C PHE A 231 7.21 16.77 2.29
N LEU A 232 8.02 17.65 1.67
CA LEU A 232 8.99 18.47 2.39
C LEU A 232 8.31 19.37 3.42
N PHE A 233 7.17 19.98 3.08
CA PHE A 233 6.40 20.81 3.99
C PHE A 233 5.93 20.01 5.23
N ILE A 234 5.34 18.83 5.04
CA ILE A 234 4.88 18.00 6.17
C ILE A 234 6.07 17.51 7.00
N LYS A 235 7.16 17.08 6.38
CA LYS A 235 8.38 16.65 7.10
C LYS A 235 9.04 17.80 7.86
N LEU A 236 9.00 19.03 7.32
CA LEU A 236 9.48 20.21 8.03
C LEU A 236 8.64 20.48 9.28
N LEU A 237 7.30 20.38 9.19
CA LEU A 237 6.42 20.51 10.36
C LEU A 237 6.68 19.42 11.41
N GLN A 238 6.96 18.19 10.98
CA GLN A 238 7.37 17.11 11.89
C GLN A 238 8.71 17.38 12.56
N ALA A 239 9.62 18.12 11.90
CA ALA A 239 10.97 18.39 12.40
C ALA A 239 11.03 19.54 13.43
N ILE A 240 9.95 20.30 13.65
CA ILE A 240 9.90 21.45 14.55
C ILE A 240 9.50 20.98 15.97
N PRO A 241 10.44 20.91 16.95
CA PRO A 241 10.13 20.43 18.30
C PRO A 241 9.43 21.49 19.18
N PHE A 242 9.23 22.71 18.68
CA PHE A 242 8.73 23.84 19.46
C PHE A 242 7.20 23.91 19.48
N TYR A 243 6.66 24.45 20.58
CA TYR A 243 5.23 24.77 20.77
C TYR A 243 4.27 23.59 20.54
N GLY A 244 4.76 22.34 20.57
CA GLY A 244 3.95 21.16 20.28
C GLY A 244 3.59 20.97 18.81
N ILE A 245 4.19 21.71 17.86
CA ILE A 245 3.90 21.61 16.42
C ILE A 245 4.15 20.19 15.91
N GLN A 246 5.27 19.57 16.28
CA GLN A 246 5.57 18.18 15.96
C GLN A 246 4.46 17.25 16.46
N VAL A 247 4.06 17.38 17.73
CA VAL A 247 3.06 16.52 18.38
C VAL A 247 1.71 16.64 17.71
N PHE A 248 1.30 17.87 17.41
CA PHE A 248 0.05 18.18 16.73
C PHE A 248 0.04 17.63 15.29
N THR A 249 1.16 17.74 14.59
CA THR A 249 1.32 17.18 13.24
C THR A 249 1.16 15.66 13.26
N PHE A 250 1.81 14.98 14.20
CA PHE A 250 1.65 13.53 14.37
C PHE A 250 0.24 13.14 14.83
N LEU A 251 -0.42 13.94 15.67
CA LEU A 251 -1.83 13.74 16.03
C LEU A 251 -2.73 13.79 14.78
N ILE A 252 -2.55 14.78 13.90
CA ILE A 252 -3.31 14.86 12.63
C ILE A 252 -3.05 13.62 11.78
N ILE A 253 -1.80 13.20 11.65
CA ILE A 253 -1.43 12.00 10.88
C ILE A 253 -2.08 10.75 11.51
N PHE A 254 -2.03 10.60 12.83
CA PHE A 254 -2.66 9.50 13.54
C PHE A 254 -4.18 9.43 13.32
N LEU A 255 -4.83 10.60 13.26
CA LEU A 255 -6.26 10.68 12.91
C LEU A 255 -6.50 10.29 11.44
N ALA A 256 -5.60 10.69 10.53
CA ALA A 256 -5.70 10.43 9.10
C ALA A 256 -5.43 8.96 8.70
N ILE A 257 -4.42 8.31 9.29
CA ILE A 257 -4.00 6.94 8.90
C ILE A 257 -5.13 5.93 9.06
N ASP A 258 -5.09 4.91 8.22
CA ASP A 258 -5.98 3.76 8.34
C ASP A 258 -5.55 2.87 9.51
N LYS A 259 -6.27 2.98 10.63
CA LYS A 259 -6.05 2.21 11.86
C LYS A 259 -6.42 0.74 11.72
N THR A 260 -7.01 0.33 10.59
CA THR A 260 -7.32 -1.08 10.34
C THR A 260 -6.10 -1.84 9.82
N GLU A 261 -5.10 -1.14 9.26
CA GLU A 261 -3.92 -1.76 8.67
C GLU A 261 -2.73 -1.76 9.63
N GLU A 262 -2.09 -2.93 9.79
CA GLU A 262 -0.94 -3.15 10.65
C GLU A 262 0.27 -2.32 10.20
N TYR A 263 0.66 -2.39 8.92
CA TYR A 263 1.87 -1.71 8.44
C TYR A 263 1.80 -0.20 8.63
N GLN A 264 0.61 0.40 8.45
CA GLN A 264 0.42 1.84 8.59
C GLN A 264 0.61 2.31 10.04
N VAL A 265 0.08 1.54 11.00
CA VAL A 265 0.24 1.85 12.43
C VAL A 265 1.67 1.61 12.88
N VAL A 266 2.31 0.52 12.41
CA VAL A 266 3.73 0.25 12.66
C VAL A 266 4.60 1.36 12.11
N ASN A 267 4.42 1.75 10.84
CA ASN A 267 5.23 2.78 10.21
C ASN A 267 5.02 4.14 10.89
N TYR A 268 3.80 4.45 11.35
CA TYR A 268 3.54 5.63 12.16
C TYR A 268 4.37 5.64 13.46
N ILE A 269 4.40 4.53 14.21
CA ILE A 269 5.18 4.43 15.47
C ILE A 269 6.68 4.62 15.17
N LEU A 270 7.18 3.97 14.13
CA LEU A 270 8.59 4.02 13.75
C LEU A 270 8.99 5.42 13.28
N ASP A 271 8.20 6.05 12.40
CA ASP A 271 8.44 7.43 11.95
C ASP A 271 8.41 8.41 13.13
N TYR A 272 7.46 8.24 14.07
CA TYR A 272 7.40 9.06 15.27
C TYR A 272 8.69 8.95 16.08
N LYS A 273 9.12 7.72 16.39
CA LYS A 273 10.32 7.47 17.22
C LYS A 273 11.61 7.91 16.53
N ASN A 274 11.71 7.72 15.23
CA ASN A 274 12.83 8.20 14.43
C ASN A 274 12.93 9.72 14.52
N ILE A 275 11.83 10.43 14.26
CA ILE A 275 11.81 11.89 14.35
C ILE A 275 12.08 12.34 15.80
N GLN A 276 11.51 11.66 16.81
CA GLN A 276 11.76 11.96 18.22
C GLN A 276 13.26 11.88 18.58
N PHE A 277 13.99 10.88 18.07
CA PHE A 277 15.44 10.80 18.28
C PHE A 277 16.18 11.99 17.65
N PHE A 278 15.85 12.33 16.41
CA PHE A 278 16.51 13.44 15.70
C PHE A 278 16.15 14.81 16.28
N THR A 279 14.88 15.07 16.60
CA THR A 279 14.42 16.38 17.08
C THR A 279 14.61 16.51 18.59
N ALA A 280 13.97 15.65 19.38
CA ALA A 280 13.98 15.74 20.83
C ALA A 280 15.31 15.31 21.45
N GLY A 281 16.07 14.44 20.76
CA GLY A 281 17.42 14.04 21.14
C GLY A 281 18.50 14.95 20.53
N LEU A 282 18.87 14.73 19.28
CA LEU A 282 20.04 15.36 18.66
C LEU A 282 19.90 16.89 18.49
N LEU A 283 18.80 17.36 17.92
CA LEU A 283 18.60 18.79 17.67
C LEU A 283 18.49 19.57 18.99
N ASN A 284 17.75 19.05 19.97
CA ASN A 284 17.71 19.64 21.31
C ASN A 284 19.11 19.63 21.97
N ALA A 285 19.90 18.56 21.87
CA ALA A 285 21.28 18.57 22.40
C ALA A 285 22.10 19.74 21.80
N LEU A 286 22.01 19.95 20.49
CA LEU A 286 22.71 21.04 19.81
C LEU A 286 22.22 22.41 20.28
N ILE A 287 20.90 22.62 20.34
CA ILE A 287 20.31 23.87 20.83
C ILE A 287 20.75 24.14 22.27
N GLY A 288 20.70 23.12 23.13
CA GLY A 288 21.11 23.23 24.53
C GLY A 288 22.58 23.54 24.68
N PHE A 289 23.44 22.91 23.88
CA PHE A 289 24.87 23.20 23.83
C PHE A 289 25.14 24.64 23.41
N PHE A 290 24.53 25.13 22.32
CA PHE A 290 24.74 26.50 21.85
C PHE A 290 24.16 27.55 22.82
N SER A 291 22.99 27.29 23.41
CA SER A 291 22.40 28.14 24.45
C SER A 291 23.31 28.23 25.68
N TYR A 292 23.82 27.10 26.14
CA TYR A 292 24.78 27.05 27.24
C TYR A 292 26.09 27.77 26.90
N PHE A 293 26.68 27.50 25.73
CA PHE A 293 27.93 28.12 25.29
C PHE A 293 27.80 29.64 25.14
N TYR A 294 26.73 30.11 24.49
CA TYR A 294 26.42 31.52 24.34
C TYR A 294 26.34 32.21 25.70
N CYS A 295 25.65 31.56 26.64
CA CYS A 295 25.50 32.10 27.96
C CYS A 295 26.80 32.10 28.79
N ALA A 296 27.50 30.97 28.83
CA ALA A 296 28.64 30.77 29.71
C ALA A 296 29.92 31.45 29.20
N THR A 297 30.07 31.61 27.87
CA THR A 297 31.33 32.05 27.26
C THR A 297 31.22 33.43 26.61
N LEU A 298 30.15 33.69 25.83
CA LEU A 298 30.11 34.89 24.98
C LEU A 298 29.61 36.14 25.72
N ARG A 299 28.67 35.99 26.66
CA ARG A 299 28.06 37.13 27.37
C ARG A 299 28.76 37.62 28.65
N PRO A 300 29.48 36.82 29.46
CA PRO A 300 30.11 37.32 30.68
C PRO A 300 31.14 38.42 30.41
N ALA A 301 31.63 38.59 29.18
CA ALA A 301 32.51 39.69 28.80
C ALA A 301 31.83 41.08 28.79
N HIS A 302 30.50 41.16 28.70
CA HIS A 302 29.79 42.43 28.45
C HIS A 302 29.18 43.10 29.70
N ASP A 303 28.86 42.33 30.75
CA ASP A 303 28.10 42.83 31.93
C ASP A 303 28.99 43.18 33.16
N TYR A 304 30.32 43.13 33.05
CA TYR A 304 31.23 43.57 34.11
C TYR A 304 31.36 45.10 34.25
N ILE A 305 30.80 45.89 33.33
CA ILE A 305 31.08 47.35 33.28
C ILE A 305 30.13 48.19 34.16
N ASN A 306 28.97 47.66 34.61
CA ASN A 306 28.01 48.40 35.44
C ASN A 306 27.97 47.85 36.89
N GLU A 307 29.07 48.05 37.61
CA GLU A 307 29.37 47.48 38.92
C GLU A 307 28.97 48.39 40.11
N LYS A 308 27.75 48.95 40.12
CA LYS A 308 27.27 49.75 41.27
C LYS A 308 26.03 49.26 42.01
N ASP A 309 25.30 48.28 41.49
CA ASP A 309 24.15 47.71 42.21
C ASP A 309 24.48 46.32 42.77
N GLN A 310 24.88 46.27 44.04
CA GLN A 310 25.28 45.09 44.81
C GLN A 310 24.10 44.20 45.29
N GLY A 311 23.00 44.14 44.54
CA GLY A 311 21.86 43.27 44.84
C GLY A 311 21.89 42.00 44.00
N LEU A 312 22.37 40.89 44.56
CA LEU A 312 22.20 39.51 44.07
C LEU A 312 22.16 39.35 42.53
N LYS A 313 23.31 39.52 41.85
CA LYS A 313 23.42 39.25 40.40
C LYS A 313 23.15 37.77 40.14
N LEU A 314 21.91 37.44 39.78
CA LEU A 314 21.53 36.14 39.28
C LEU A 314 22.34 35.87 38.01
N ASN A 315 23.12 34.79 37.97
CA ASN A 315 23.91 34.42 36.80
C ASN A 315 23.02 34.43 35.55
N TYR A 316 23.42 35.11 34.49
CA TYR A 316 22.61 35.22 33.26
C TYR A 316 22.16 33.85 32.70
N CYS A 317 22.96 32.80 32.92
CA CYS A 317 22.63 31.41 32.52
C CYS A 317 21.51 30.78 33.32
N PHE A 318 21.18 31.38 34.45
CA PHE A 318 20.04 30.98 35.22
C PHE A 318 18.72 31.33 34.51
N THR A 319 18.65 32.49 33.88
CA THR A 319 17.43 32.99 33.23
C THR A 319 17.34 32.67 31.74
N HIS A 320 18.47 32.47 31.08
CA HIS A 320 18.54 32.21 29.62
C HIS A 320 19.19 30.87 29.28
N GLY A 321 19.42 30.02 30.28
CA GLY A 321 19.92 28.67 30.09
C GLY A 321 18.90 27.77 29.37
N PRO A 322 19.34 26.60 28.90
CA PRO A 322 18.48 25.68 28.17
C PRO A 322 17.33 25.16 29.05
N GLY A 323 16.11 25.56 28.71
CA GLY A 323 14.89 25.22 29.47
C GLY A 323 14.33 26.37 30.31
N ALA A 324 15.08 27.47 30.50
CA ALA A 324 14.65 28.61 31.32
C ALA A 324 13.56 29.47 30.66
N GLU A 325 13.63 29.67 29.34
CA GLU A 325 12.68 30.53 28.59
C GLU A 325 11.48 29.77 28.01
N THR A 326 11.49 28.44 28.07
CA THR A 326 10.43 27.66 27.43
C THR A 326 9.13 27.74 28.22
N HIS A 327 7.99 27.83 27.52
CA HIS A 327 6.66 27.65 28.11
C HIS A 327 6.56 26.25 28.73
N LEU A 328 7.00 26.13 29.99
CA LEU A 328 7.22 24.86 30.68
C LEU A 328 5.97 23.97 30.66
N ILE A 329 4.80 24.57 30.90
CA ILE A 329 3.51 23.88 30.87
C ILE A 329 3.22 23.30 29.48
N LEU A 330 3.38 24.10 28.42
CA LEU A 330 3.11 23.65 27.05
C LEU A 330 4.11 22.58 26.60
N SER A 331 5.39 22.72 26.96
CA SER A 331 6.42 21.72 26.70
C SER A 331 6.09 20.39 27.37
N GLN A 332 5.63 20.42 28.63
CA GLN A 332 5.24 19.22 29.35
C GLN A 332 3.98 18.56 28.78
N ILE A 333 2.93 19.34 28.51
CA ILE A 333 1.73 18.80 27.85
C ILE A 333 2.11 18.16 26.52
N SER A 334 2.99 18.80 25.74
CA SER A 334 3.48 18.26 24.49
C SER A 334 4.18 16.92 24.72
N TYR A 335 5.15 16.86 25.64
CA TYR A 335 5.91 15.65 26.00
C TYR A 335 5.03 14.47 26.40
N PHE A 336 4.09 14.66 27.33
CA PHE A 336 3.17 13.59 27.74
C PHE A 336 2.23 13.19 26.60
N THR A 337 1.78 14.16 25.79
CA THR A 337 0.96 13.87 24.60
C THR A 337 1.73 13.02 23.59
N GLN A 338 3.05 13.22 23.43
CA GLN A 338 3.89 12.37 22.57
C GLN A 338 3.83 10.92 23.01
N VAL A 339 4.08 10.69 24.30
CA VAL A 339 4.10 9.35 24.89
C VAL A 339 2.71 8.71 24.76
N ILE A 340 1.66 9.43 25.14
CA ILE A 340 0.27 8.94 25.03
C ILE A 340 -0.07 8.56 23.58
N LEU A 341 0.28 9.39 22.59
CA LEU A 341 -0.02 9.10 21.18
C LEU A 341 0.64 7.82 20.69
N ILE A 342 1.90 7.60 21.05
CA ILE A 342 2.64 6.39 20.67
C ILE A 342 2.00 5.16 21.32
N TRP A 343 1.67 5.22 22.61
CA TRP A 343 1.03 4.11 23.32
C TRP A 343 -0.40 3.85 22.84
N CYS A 344 -1.15 4.89 22.45
CA CYS A 344 -2.44 4.74 21.79
C CYS A 344 -2.29 4.04 20.43
N ALA A 345 -1.30 4.42 19.62
CA ALA A 345 -1.02 3.74 18.36
C ALA A 345 -0.63 2.27 18.58
N PHE A 346 0.19 1.99 19.59
CA PHE A 346 0.55 0.62 19.96
C PHE A 346 -0.64 -0.19 20.47
N ALA A 347 -1.55 0.41 21.24
CA ALA A 347 -2.78 -0.26 21.66
C ALA A 347 -3.70 -0.58 20.46
N VAL A 348 -3.76 0.31 19.46
CA VAL A 348 -4.48 0.09 18.20
C VAL A 348 -3.87 -1.05 17.40
N LEU A 349 -2.55 -1.25 17.44
CA LEU A 349 -1.84 -2.32 16.75
C LEU A 349 -2.34 -3.73 17.12
N HIS A 350 -2.85 -3.94 18.34
CA HIS A 350 -3.44 -5.23 18.71
C HIS A 350 -4.75 -5.52 17.98
N LYS A 351 -5.45 -4.48 17.50
CA LYS A 351 -6.74 -4.58 16.79
C LYS A 351 -6.61 -4.54 15.28
N THR A 352 -5.47 -4.13 14.73
CA THR A 352 -5.24 -4.06 13.28
C THR A 352 -5.32 -5.44 12.64
N LYS A 353 -5.77 -5.50 11.39
CA LYS A 353 -5.74 -6.72 10.57
C LYS A 353 -4.60 -6.56 9.57
N SER A 354 -3.72 -7.55 9.49
CA SER A 354 -2.71 -7.54 8.44
C SER A 354 -3.41 -7.79 7.11
N ARG A 355 -3.20 -6.96 6.08
CA ARG A 355 -3.65 -7.34 4.72
C ARG A 355 -2.98 -8.60 4.22
N ALA A 356 -1.82 -8.96 4.78
CA ALA A 356 -1.22 -10.27 4.61
C ALA A 356 -2.21 -11.38 4.98
N ASP A 357 -3.01 -11.20 6.03
CA ASP A 357 -4.00 -12.20 6.46
C ASP A 357 -5.06 -12.43 5.38
N PHE A 358 -5.46 -11.40 4.62
CA PHE A 358 -6.41 -11.59 3.51
C PHE A 358 -5.81 -12.45 2.39
N ILE A 359 -4.57 -12.15 1.99
CA ILE A 359 -3.86 -12.91 0.96
C ILE A 359 -3.54 -14.32 1.47
N ASN A 360 -3.13 -14.46 2.73
CA ASN A 360 -2.77 -15.73 3.36
C ASN A 360 -3.98 -16.61 3.67
N ASN A 361 -5.14 -16.02 4.00
CA ASN A 361 -6.38 -16.77 4.16
C ASN A 361 -6.80 -17.43 2.84
N GLN A 362 -6.53 -16.79 1.70
CA GLN A 362 -6.68 -17.46 0.40
C GLN A 362 -5.63 -18.57 0.18
N LEU A 363 -4.43 -18.42 0.74
CA LEU A 363 -3.32 -19.36 0.54
C LEU A 363 -3.28 -20.53 1.53
N LYS A 364 -4.26 -20.67 2.44
CA LYS A 364 -4.45 -21.74 3.44
C LYS A 364 -3.19 -22.13 4.27
N LYS A 365 -3.33 -21.99 5.59
CA LYS A 365 -2.61 -22.75 6.63
C LYS A 365 -1.16 -22.31 6.91
N GLN A 366 -0.94 -21.01 7.10
CA GLN A 366 0.20 -20.54 7.88
C GLN A 366 -0.23 -20.24 9.32
N GLU A 367 0.64 -20.60 10.26
CA GLU A 367 0.46 -20.34 11.69
C GLU A 367 0.27 -18.84 11.90
N SER A 368 -0.63 -18.46 12.82
CA SER A 368 -0.90 -17.06 13.13
C SER A 368 0.36 -16.42 13.72
N ILE A 369 1.11 -15.70 12.89
CA ILE A 369 2.21 -14.85 13.33
C ILE A 369 1.64 -13.84 14.33
N LYS A 370 2.28 -13.70 15.50
CA LYS A 370 1.87 -12.71 16.50
C LYS A 370 2.01 -11.31 15.91
N ARG A 371 0.91 -10.55 15.89
CA ARG A 371 0.86 -9.16 15.40
C ARG A 371 1.85 -8.27 16.15
N GLY A 372 2.45 -7.32 15.43
CA GLY A 372 3.48 -6.43 15.95
C GLY A 372 4.85 -7.10 16.16
N GLY A 373 4.97 -8.42 15.98
CA GLY A 373 6.24 -9.14 15.98
C GLY A 373 7.17 -8.75 17.13
N ARG A 374 8.39 -8.33 16.78
CA ARG A 374 9.43 -7.92 17.75
C ARG A 374 9.27 -6.46 18.22
N LEU A 375 8.40 -5.66 17.61
CA LEU A 375 8.17 -4.26 17.99
C LEU A 375 7.68 -4.16 19.44
N THR A 376 6.94 -5.15 19.94
CA THR A 376 6.51 -5.22 21.35
C THR A 376 7.69 -5.11 22.32
N GLY A 377 8.82 -5.76 22.03
CA GLY A 377 10.02 -5.67 22.87
C GLY A 377 10.61 -4.25 22.90
N PHE A 378 10.66 -3.58 21.74
CA PHE A 378 11.10 -2.19 21.62
C PHE A 378 10.16 -1.22 22.36
N MET A 379 8.86 -1.49 22.35
CA MET A 379 7.87 -0.68 23.09
C MET A 379 7.99 -0.86 24.61
N ILE A 380 8.27 -2.08 25.09
CA ILE A 380 8.58 -2.30 26.52
C ILE A 380 9.86 -1.56 26.90
N TYR A 381 10.91 -1.63 26.07
CA TYR A 381 12.13 -0.86 26.26
C TYR A 381 11.86 0.65 26.36
N ASP A 382 11.02 1.18 25.46
CA ASP A 382 10.62 2.59 25.47
C ASP A 382 9.90 2.98 26.76
N LEU A 383 9.02 2.11 27.27
CA LEU A 383 8.33 2.33 28.56
C LEU A 383 9.33 2.42 29.71
N ILE A 384 10.30 1.51 29.76
CA ILE A 384 11.33 1.46 30.79
C ILE A 384 12.18 2.74 30.72
N CYS A 385 12.56 3.17 29.53
CA CYS A 385 13.30 4.42 29.33
C CYS A 385 12.48 5.64 29.81
N PHE A 386 11.20 5.71 29.45
CA PHE A 386 10.30 6.77 29.90
C PHE A 386 10.20 6.80 31.43
N LEU A 387 9.89 5.67 32.08
CA LEU A 387 9.80 5.58 33.54
C LEU A 387 11.14 5.88 34.20
N GLY A 388 12.25 5.41 33.63
CA GLY A 388 13.61 5.71 34.08
C GLY A 388 13.94 7.20 34.06
N THR A 389 13.62 7.90 32.98
CA THR A 389 13.83 9.36 32.89
C THR A 389 12.92 10.15 33.84
N CYS A 390 11.66 9.76 34.00
CA CYS A 390 10.73 10.38 34.94
C CYS A 390 11.18 10.18 36.40
N THR A 391 11.59 8.96 36.77
CA THR A 391 12.07 8.64 38.12
C THR A 391 13.40 9.34 38.42
N PHE A 392 14.33 9.37 37.48
CA PHE A 392 15.60 10.10 37.61
C PHE A 392 15.37 11.61 37.82
N THR A 393 14.48 12.20 37.03
CA THR A 393 14.10 13.62 37.15
C THR A 393 13.40 13.90 38.48
N GLY A 394 12.43 13.06 38.88
CA GLY A 394 11.75 13.17 40.17
C GLY A 394 12.71 13.02 41.36
N TYR A 395 13.70 12.15 41.26
CA TYR A 395 14.73 11.96 42.28
C TYR A 395 15.64 13.19 42.43
N ILE A 396 16.13 13.76 41.32
CA ILE A 396 16.91 15.00 41.35
C ILE A 396 16.06 16.14 41.90
N TYR A 397 14.81 16.25 41.45
CA TYR A 397 13.86 17.23 41.94
C TYR A 397 13.71 17.16 43.47
N TYR A 398 13.43 15.96 43.98
CA TYR A 398 13.23 15.73 45.41
C TYR A 398 14.49 16.03 46.24
N ASN A 399 15.66 15.53 45.85
CA ASN A 399 16.87 15.63 46.68
C ASN A 399 17.48 17.03 46.67
N TYR A 400 17.47 17.72 45.53
CA TYR A 400 18.13 19.03 45.41
C TYR A 400 17.22 20.19 45.72
N TYR A 401 15.93 20.09 45.40
CA TYR A 401 15.05 21.24 45.39
C TYR A 401 14.00 21.20 46.48
N TYR A 402 13.31 20.07 46.69
CA TYR A 402 12.26 19.99 47.70
C TYR A 402 12.79 20.21 49.13
N LYS A 403 14.06 19.85 49.40
CA LYS A 403 14.67 19.97 50.72
C LYS A 403 15.13 21.39 51.08
N LYS A 404 15.18 22.33 50.13
CA LYS A 404 15.52 23.74 50.40
C LYS A 404 14.22 24.54 50.35
N ASP A 405 13.82 25.14 51.48
CA ASP A 405 12.54 25.85 51.67
C ASP A 405 12.30 27.09 50.78
N ASP A 406 13.21 27.44 49.87
CA ASP A 406 13.10 28.59 48.96
C ASP A 406 12.34 28.24 47.66
N THR A 407 11.02 28.20 47.75
CA THR A 407 10.11 27.77 46.66
C THR A 407 10.10 28.68 45.42
N LEU A 408 10.35 30.00 45.55
CA LEU A 408 10.21 30.95 44.43
C LEU A 408 11.39 30.92 43.45
N TYR A 409 12.62 30.63 43.92
CA TYR A 409 13.83 30.58 43.08
C TYR A 409 13.99 29.27 42.30
N LEU A 410 13.01 28.37 42.40
CA LEU A 410 13.12 26.99 41.96
C LEU A 410 12.69 26.79 40.50
N LEU A 411 11.85 27.68 39.96
CA LEU A 411 11.18 27.47 38.67
C LEU A 411 12.15 27.32 37.48
N PRO A 412 13.22 28.14 37.32
CA PRO A 412 14.16 27.98 36.20
C PRO A 412 14.98 26.70 36.30
N TYR A 413 15.31 26.26 37.52
CA TYR A 413 15.98 24.98 37.74
C TYR A 413 15.13 23.78 37.32
N VAL A 414 13.83 23.83 37.63
CA VAL A 414 12.87 22.81 37.21
C VAL A 414 12.78 22.79 35.69
N GLY A 415 12.79 23.95 35.02
CA GLY A 415 12.85 24.05 33.56
C GLY A 415 14.07 23.34 32.95
N ASN A 416 15.26 23.59 33.48
CA ASN A 416 16.49 22.95 33.00
C ASN A 416 16.48 21.42 33.22
N LEU A 417 15.98 20.96 34.37
CA LEU A 417 15.89 19.54 34.69
C LEU A 417 14.89 18.82 33.76
N ILE A 418 13.74 19.45 33.52
CA ILE A 418 12.73 18.98 32.56
C ILE A 418 13.32 18.89 31.16
N TYR A 419 13.99 19.95 30.72
CA TYR A 419 14.63 20.00 29.42
C TYR A 419 15.63 18.86 29.24
N PHE A 420 16.46 18.62 30.26
CA PHE A 420 17.42 17.52 30.26
C PHE A 420 16.73 16.14 30.24
N SER A 421 15.62 15.97 30.96
CA SER A 421 14.84 14.73 30.91
C SER A 421 14.29 14.45 29.51
N HIS A 422 13.75 15.47 28.85
CA HIS A 422 13.23 15.35 27.47
C HIS A 422 14.35 14.99 26.51
N LEU A 423 15.51 15.65 26.65
CA LEU A 423 16.70 15.35 25.88
C LEU A 423 17.14 13.89 26.06
N LEU A 424 17.26 13.43 27.30
CA LEU A 424 17.70 12.07 27.62
C LEU A 424 16.72 11.03 27.05
N TYR A 425 15.41 11.24 27.19
CA TYR A 425 14.40 10.35 26.60
C TYR A 425 14.45 10.34 25.07
N GLY A 426 14.66 11.50 24.45
CA GLY A 426 14.89 11.61 23.00
C GLY A 426 16.10 10.80 22.54
N LEU A 427 17.25 10.91 23.23
CA LEU A 427 18.45 10.14 22.92
C LEU A 427 18.29 8.63 23.15
N LEU A 428 17.53 8.22 24.18
CA LEU A 428 17.20 6.82 24.44
C LEU A 428 16.33 6.18 23.34
N SER A 429 15.76 6.98 22.43
CA SER A 429 15.06 6.47 21.24
C SER A 429 16.02 5.97 20.14
N LEU A 430 17.34 6.02 20.34
CA LEU A 430 18.37 5.55 19.39
C LEU A 430 18.10 4.15 18.79
N PRO A 431 17.66 3.13 19.55
CA PRO A 431 17.44 1.80 18.96
C PRO A 431 16.39 1.78 17.84
N PHE A 432 15.48 2.76 17.82
CA PHE A 432 14.48 2.88 16.76
C PHE A 432 15.07 3.36 15.43
N VAL A 433 16.22 4.04 15.43
CA VAL A 433 16.90 4.53 14.21
C VAL A 433 17.27 3.41 13.26
N ILE A 434 17.47 2.19 13.78
CA ILE A 434 17.73 0.99 12.95
C ILE A 434 16.57 0.78 11.95
N PHE A 435 15.35 1.14 12.30
CA PHE A 435 14.17 1.02 11.44
C PHE A 435 14.08 2.09 10.34
N VAL A 436 14.98 3.08 10.31
CA VAL A 436 15.07 4.00 9.15
C VAL A 436 15.44 3.24 7.88
N VAL A 437 16.14 2.11 8.00
CA VAL A 437 16.45 1.24 6.86
C VAL A 437 15.27 0.30 6.61
N PRO A 438 14.60 0.36 5.44
CA PRO A 438 13.39 -0.43 5.15
C PRO A 438 13.58 -1.95 5.31
N PHE A 439 14.82 -2.43 5.11
CA PHE A 439 15.19 -3.82 5.34
C PHE A 439 14.87 -4.28 6.76
N PHE A 440 15.21 -3.48 7.78
CA PHE A 440 14.95 -3.83 9.18
C PHE A 440 13.46 -3.74 9.55
N VAL A 441 12.71 -2.81 8.95
CA VAL A 441 11.24 -2.75 9.14
C VAL A 441 10.59 -4.05 8.72
N ARG A 442 10.90 -4.51 7.50
CA ARG A 442 10.37 -5.76 6.93
C ARG A 442 10.75 -6.97 7.78
N MET A 443 11.95 -6.93 8.33
CA MET A 443 12.52 -8.00 9.14
C MET A 443 11.89 -8.13 10.54
N PHE A 444 11.68 -7.02 11.23
CA PHE A 444 11.29 -7.04 12.65
C PHE A 444 9.78 -6.98 12.87
N THR A 445 9.03 -6.47 11.89
CA THR A 445 7.59 -6.22 12.03
C THR A 445 6.75 -7.25 11.28
N SER A 446 7.35 -8.03 10.37
CA SER A 446 6.68 -8.98 9.46
C SER A 446 5.52 -8.38 8.65
N ALA A 447 5.29 -7.07 8.74
CA ALA A 447 4.20 -6.37 8.09
C ALA A 447 4.54 -6.13 6.61
N ILE A 448 3.57 -6.43 5.74
CA ILE A 448 3.73 -6.20 4.30
C ILE A 448 3.65 -4.69 4.06
N PRO A 449 4.61 -4.10 3.32
CA PRO A 449 4.57 -2.68 3.03
C PRO A 449 3.29 -2.30 2.28
N THR A 450 2.60 -1.30 2.81
CA THR A 450 1.43 -0.69 2.20
C THR A 450 1.65 0.81 2.05
N ALA A 451 0.98 1.42 1.09
CA ALA A 451 1.00 2.85 0.80
C ALA A 451 -0.41 3.32 0.43
N TYR A 452 -0.59 4.61 0.14
CA TYR A 452 -1.86 5.18 -0.26
C TYR A 452 -1.88 5.54 -1.74
N ASP A 453 -3.03 5.31 -2.38
CA ASP A 453 -3.34 5.90 -3.68
C ASP A 453 -3.83 7.36 -3.52
N GLN A 454 -4.04 8.04 -4.65
CA GLN A 454 -4.59 9.40 -4.69
C GLN A 454 -5.98 9.55 -4.04
N TYR A 455 -6.70 8.44 -3.85
CA TYR A 455 -8.03 8.39 -3.22
C TYR A 455 -7.94 8.07 -1.72
N GLY A 456 -6.74 7.93 -1.17
CA GLY A 456 -6.50 7.60 0.23
C GLY A 456 -6.90 6.16 0.59
N ASN A 457 -6.98 5.27 -0.40
CA ASN A 457 -7.09 3.85 -0.19
C ASN A 457 -5.71 3.30 0.11
N VAL A 458 -5.62 2.45 1.12
CA VAL A 458 -4.40 1.68 1.36
C VAL A 458 -4.25 0.66 0.23
N VAL A 459 -3.03 0.46 -0.27
CA VAL A 459 -2.65 -0.46 -1.34
C VAL A 459 -1.35 -1.16 -0.95
N PRO A 460 -1.22 -2.50 -1.11
CA PRO A 460 0.04 -3.18 -0.86
C PRO A 460 1.09 -2.80 -1.92
N CYS A 461 2.31 -2.46 -1.49
CA CYS A 461 3.41 -2.05 -2.36
C CYS A 461 4.07 -3.25 -3.06
N ILE A 462 3.30 -3.93 -3.92
CA ILE A 462 3.78 -5.08 -4.69
C ILE A 462 3.79 -4.69 -6.17
N SER A 463 4.98 -4.67 -6.78
CA SER A 463 5.24 -4.12 -8.11
C SER A 463 4.46 -4.73 -9.27
N GLN A 464 3.82 -5.89 -9.05
CA GLN A 464 3.13 -6.67 -10.09
C GLN A 464 1.61 -6.76 -9.88
N MET A 465 1.06 -6.03 -8.91
CA MET A 465 -0.36 -6.11 -8.61
C MET A 465 -1.17 -5.22 -9.56
N LYS A 466 -2.16 -5.80 -10.23
CA LYS A 466 -3.11 -5.04 -11.07
C LYS A 466 -4.20 -4.46 -10.18
N LEU A 467 -4.28 -3.13 -10.15
CA LEU A 467 -5.36 -2.41 -9.48
C LEU A 467 -6.52 -2.25 -10.46
N ASN A 468 -7.69 -2.75 -10.07
CA ASN A 468 -8.93 -2.48 -10.78
C ASN A 468 -9.77 -1.54 -9.93
N TYR A 469 -10.16 -0.39 -10.47
CA TYR A 469 -11.01 0.56 -9.77
C TYR A 469 -12.45 0.27 -10.15
N GLU A 470 -13.22 -0.28 -9.22
CA GLU A 470 -14.65 -0.39 -9.39
C GLU A 470 -15.27 0.96 -9.06
N GLU A 471 -15.92 1.55 -10.07
CA GLU A 471 -16.87 2.63 -9.83
C GLU A 471 -18.02 1.99 -9.07
N LEU A 472 -18.20 2.39 -7.80
CA LEU A 472 -19.44 2.05 -7.12
C LEU A 472 -20.57 2.54 -8.03
N PRO A 473 -21.54 1.67 -8.39
CA PRO A 473 -22.71 2.17 -9.07
C PRO A 473 -23.20 3.35 -8.25
N LEU A 474 -23.40 4.49 -8.92
CA LEU A 474 -24.21 5.57 -8.40
C LEU A 474 -25.58 4.93 -8.20
N GLU A 475 -25.76 4.28 -7.06
CA GLU A 475 -27.03 3.80 -6.59
C GLU A 475 -27.95 5.00 -6.77
N SER A 476 -28.97 4.82 -7.60
CA SER A 476 -29.92 5.82 -8.10
C SER A 476 -30.76 6.37 -6.94
N GLN A 477 -30.09 6.99 -5.97
CA GLN A 477 -30.68 7.59 -4.78
C GLN A 477 -31.44 8.88 -5.10
N ASP A 478 -31.45 9.32 -6.36
CA ASP A 478 -32.35 10.37 -6.83
C ASP A 478 -33.72 9.84 -7.29
N GLU A 479 -33.95 8.52 -7.32
CA GLU A 479 -35.28 7.94 -7.61
C GLU A 479 -36.07 7.51 -6.37
N ILE A 480 -35.45 7.41 -5.18
CA ILE A 480 -36.14 6.93 -3.97
C ILE A 480 -36.91 8.04 -3.23
N ASP A 481 -36.57 9.32 -3.43
CA ASP A 481 -37.25 10.44 -2.73
C ASP A 481 -38.40 11.11 -3.52
N ILE A 482 -38.65 10.73 -4.78
CA ILE A 482 -39.77 11.33 -5.55
C ILE A 482 -41.06 10.51 -5.42
N GLU A 483 -41.00 9.17 -5.40
CA GLU A 483 -42.21 8.36 -5.19
C GLU A 483 -42.70 8.38 -3.74
N GLU A 484 -41.80 8.42 -2.75
CA GLU A 484 -42.19 8.50 -1.33
C GLU A 484 -42.68 9.91 -0.94
N ALA A 485 -42.16 10.98 -1.58
CA ALA A 485 -42.67 12.35 -1.42
C ALA A 485 -43.93 12.66 -2.25
N LEU A 486 -44.28 11.85 -3.25
CA LEU A 486 -45.56 11.96 -3.97
C LEU A 486 -46.69 11.14 -3.32
N GLN A 487 -46.36 10.26 -2.36
CA GLN A 487 -47.33 9.47 -1.59
C GLN A 487 -47.61 10.02 -0.19
N SER A 488 -46.89 11.06 0.25
CA SER A 488 -47.16 11.87 1.46
C SER A 488 -47.76 13.22 1.11
#